data_AF-A0A397A303-F1
#
_entry.id   AF-A0A397A303-F1
#
_cell.length_a   1.000
_cell.length_b   1.000
_cell.length_c   1.000
_cell.angle_alpha   90.00
_cell.angle_beta   90.00
_cell.angle_gamma   90.00
#
_symmetry.space_group_name_H-M   'P 1'
#
loop_
_entity.id
_entity.type
_entity.pdbx_description
1 polymer ?
#
loop_
_entity_poly.entity_id
_entity_poly.type
_entity_poly.pdbx_seq_one_letter_code
_entity_poly.pdbx_strand_id
1 'polypeptide(L)'
;MSIAFSGECLVLLLFTGYMLHYYKDAHVGYLVYSFVFVSWYAGFLGLVLLPVDISATVAASSSTHASLLTGWKLLYWLTFILSWVILPVLIEYSQSGAFTPQQKLRASVQYLLRHYAVLLATGVALLTYLVVVDHFTLSGLVGLAMTLSNTYGLLWLIGLLGFGLVNVPRSVWRSASPHDQLRRIYFRAIQIHDDRVEAMFTYEDVVRDVQDTVRRFHAVEQSTIILTPDVQH
;
A
#
# COMPACT_ATOMS: atom_id res chain seq x y z
N MET A 1 23.60 -13.30 -22.87
CA MET A 1 22.94 -12.23 -22.09
C MET A 1 21.47 -12.57 -21.79
N SER A 2 20.63 -12.89 -22.80
CA SER A 2 19.20 -13.15 -22.57
C SER A 2 18.88 -14.30 -21.60
N ILE A 3 19.62 -15.42 -21.64
CA ILE A 3 19.36 -16.59 -20.77
C ILE A 3 19.72 -16.28 -19.30
N ALA A 4 20.88 -15.65 -19.06
CA ALA A 4 21.29 -15.25 -17.72
C ALA A 4 20.30 -14.25 -17.11
N PHE A 5 19.93 -13.22 -17.88
CA PHE A 5 18.91 -12.25 -17.47
C PHE A 5 17.55 -12.90 -17.19
N SER A 6 17.11 -13.85 -18.02
CA SER A 6 15.87 -14.58 -17.78
C SER A 6 15.94 -15.44 -16.51
N GLY A 7 17.10 -16.03 -16.23
CA GLY A 7 17.37 -16.74 -14.99
C GLY A 7 17.31 -15.83 -13.76
N GLU A 8 17.94 -14.66 -13.81
CA GLU A 8 17.90 -13.66 -12.74
C GLU A 8 16.47 -13.16 -12.48
N CYS A 9 15.71 -12.88 -13.53
CA CYS A 9 14.30 -12.51 -13.44
C CYS A 9 13.42 -13.62 -12.81
N LEU A 10 13.70 -14.89 -13.09
CA LEU A 10 13.00 -16.03 -12.51
C LEU A 10 13.36 -16.22 -11.04
N VAL A 11 14.64 -16.12 -10.70
CA VAL A 11 15.09 -16.17 -9.29
C VAL A 11 14.45 -15.03 -8.50
N LEU A 12 14.38 -13.83 -9.07
CA LEU A 12 13.72 -12.70 -8.45
C LEU A 12 12.22 -12.93 -8.26
N LEU A 13 11.56 -13.56 -9.24
CA LEU A 13 10.14 -13.89 -9.16
C LEU A 13 9.88 -14.86 -8.00
N LEU A 14 10.67 -15.94 -7.91
CA LEU A 14 10.58 -16.91 -6.82
C LEU A 14 10.89 -16.28 -5.47
N PHE A 15 11.94 -15.45 -5.39
CA PHE A 15 12.32 -14.72 -4.18
C PHE A 15 11.19 -13.80 -3.70
N THR A 16 10.60 -13.03 -4.62
CA THR A 16 9.47 -12.14 -4.31
C THR A 16 8.27 -12.93 -3.81
N GLY A 17 7.97 -14.06 -4.44
CA GLY A 17 6.86 -14.94 -4.04
C GLY A 17 7.09 -15.55 -2.66
N TYR A 18 8.31 -15.99 -2.38
CA TYR A 18 8.71 -16.51 -1.07
C TYR A 18 8.60 -15.44 0.02
N MET A 19 9.15 -14.25 -0.21
CA MET A 19 9.08 -13.14 0.74
C MET A 19 7.63 -12.74 1.02
N LEU A 20 6.81 -12.59 -0.02
CA LEU A 20 5.42 -12.22 0.18
C LEU A 20 4.64 -13.32 0.90
N HIS A 21 4.89 -14.60 0.61
CA HIS A 21 4.28 -15.69 1.36
C HIS A 21 4.73 -15.68 2.82
N TYR A 22 5.99 -15.41 3.10
CA TYR A 22 6.53 -15.38 4.46
C TYR A 22 5.93 -14.24 5.30
N TYR A 23 5.71 -13.07 4.69
CA TYR A 23 5.21 -11.87 5.38
C TYR A 23 3.70 -11.62 5.26
N LYS A 24 2.96 -12.41 4.49
CA LYS A 24 1.50 -12.21 4.36
C LYS A 24 0.80 -12.51 5.69
N ASP A 25 -0.18 -11.69 6.02
CA ASP A 25 -1.11 -11.98 7.10
C ASP A 25 -2.09 -13.11 6.67
N ALA A 26 -2.63 -13.84 7.63
CA ALA A 26 -3.45 -15.03 7.40
C ALA A 26 -4.76 -14.72 6.65
N HIS A 27 -5.30 -13.51 6.80
CA HIS A 27 -6.61 -13.10 6.27
C HIS A 27 -6.54 -12.24 5.00
N VAL A 28 -5.38 -12.15 4.33
CA VAL A 28 -5.23 -11.32 3.13
C VAL A 28 -5.95 -11.95 1.93
N GLY A 29 -6.83 -11.18 1.30
CA GLY A 29 -7.51 -11.61 0.07
C GLY A 29 -6.57 -11.72 -1.14
N TYR A 30 -6.86 -12.64 -2.06
CA TYR A 30 -6.02 -12.92 -3.24
C TYR A 30 -5.79 -11.71 -4.15
N LEU A 31 -6.75 -10.77 -4.24
CA LEU A 31 -6.59 -9.55 -5.02
C LEU A 31 -5.46 -8.68 -4.46
N VAL A 32 -5.46 -8.48 -3.14
CA VAL A 32 -4.43 -7.67 -2.47
C VAL A 32 -3.06 -8.32 -2.64
N TYR A 33 -3.00 -9.64 -2.43
CA TYR A 33 -1.79 -10.43 -2.58
C TYR A 33 -1.17 -10.26 -3.99
N SER A 34 -1.96 -10.40 -5.06
CA SER A 34 -1.48 -10.33 -6.43
C SER A 34 -0.92 -8.94 -6.80
N PHE A 35 -1.61 -7.86 -6.43
CA PHE A 35 -1.14 -6.50 -6.74
C PHE A 35 0.12 -6.13 -5.96
N VAL A 36 0.20 -6.54 -4.69
CA VAL A 36 1.41 -6.33 -3.88
C VAL A 36 2.57 -7.13 -4.44
N PHE A 37 2.34 -8.38 -4.87
CA PHE A 37 3.36 -9.19 -5.55
C PHE A 37 3.91 -8.50 -6.79
N VAL A 38 3.02 -8.03 -7.68
CA VAL A 38 3.43 -7.29 -8.89
C VAL A 38 4.21 -6.03 -8.52
N SER A 39 3.81 -5.34 -7.44
CA SER A 39 4.51 -4.14 -6.97
C SER A 39 5.92 -4.42 -6.48
N TRP A 40 6.09 -5.46 -5.68
CA TRP A 40 7.40 -5.83 -5.18
C TRP A 40 8.29 -6.34 -6.30
N TYR A 41 7.74 -7.15 -7.20
CA TYR A 41 8.48 -7.65 -8.35
C TYR A 41 8.94 -6.50 -9.25
N ALA A 42 8.06 -5.56 -9.61
CA ALA A 42 8.41 -4.39 -10.40
C ALA A 42 9.44 -3.49 -9.69
N GLY A 43 9.32 -3.33 -8.37
CA GLY A 43 10.29 -2.57 -7.56
C GLY A 43 11.67 -3.22 -7.53
N PHE A 44 11.75 -4.54 -7.33
CA PHE A 44 13.03 -5.25 -7.31
C PHE A 44 13.62 -5.47 -8.71
N LEU A 45 12.81 -5.46 -9.76
CA LEU A 45 13.27 -5.66 -11.14
C LEU A 45 14.34 -4.63 -11.54
N GLY A 46 14.28 -3.41 -10.99
CA GLY A 46 15.31 -2.40 -11.16
C GLY A 46 16.70 -2.83 -10.68
N LEU A 47 16.81 -3.68 -9.66
CA LEU A 47 18.08 -4.21 -9.15
C LEU A 47 18.76 -5.16 -10.15
N VAL A 48 17.96 -5.91 -10.92
CA VAL A 48 18.45 -6.82 -11.96
C VAL A 48 18.72 -6.04 -13.25
N LEU A 49 17.87 -5.07 -13.58
CA LEU A 49 17.99 -4.27 -14.80
C LEU A 49 19.23 -3.36 -14.78
N LEU A 50 19.62 -2.82 -13.62
CA LEU A 50 20.69 -1.83 -13.50
C LEU A 50 22.09 -2.38 -13.86
N PRO A 51 22.55 -3.54 -13.37
CA PRO A 51 23.81 -4.14 -13.82
C PRO A 51 23.82 -4.45 -15.32
N VAL A 52 22.69 -4.88 -15.86
CA VAL A 52 22.53 -5.18 -17.29
C VAL A 52 22.69 -3.91 -18.12
N ASP A 53 22.08 -2.81 -17.69
CA ASP A 53 22.17 -1.49 -18.33
C ASP A 53 23.61 -0.94 -18.33
N ILE A 54 24.30 -1.05 -17.18
CA ILE A 54 25.71 -0.68 -17.05
C ILE A 54 26.57 -1.52 -18.01
N SER A 55 26.35 -2.84 -18.05
CA SER A 55 27.12 -3.74 -18.93
C SER A 55 26.89 -3.44 -20.42
N ALA A 56 25.66 -3.09 -20.80
CA ALA A 56 25.31 -2.73 -22.17
C ALA A 56 25.93 -1.39 -22.59
N THR A 57 26.00 -0.43 -21.66
CA THR A 57 26.65 0.87 -21.87
C THR A 57 28.16 0.70 -22.07
N VAL A 58 28.81 -0.10 -21.23
CA VAL A 58 30.24 -0.41 -21.37
C VAL A 58 30.54 -1.15 -22.67
N ALA A 59 29.65 -2.05 -23.09
CA ALA A 59 29.79 -2.81 -24.33
C ALA A 59 29.42 -2.03 -25.60
N ALA A 60 29.07 -0.73 -25.50
CA ALA A 60 28.68 0.15 -26.60
C ALA A 60 27.64 -0.45 -27.58
N SER A 61 26.75 -1.32 -27.07
CA SER A 61 25.85 -2.14 -27.89
C SER A 61 24.55 -1.41 -28.24
N SER A 62 24.56 -0.62 -29.32
CA SER A 62 23.47 0.30 -29.70
C SER A 62 22.06 -0.33 -29.82
N SER A 63 21.95 -1.57 -30.31
CA SER A 63 20.66 -2.28 -30.43
C SER A 63 20.05 -2.66 -29.08
N THR A 64 20.88 -2.98 -28.08
CA THR A 64 20.44 -3.34 -26.72
C THR A 64 19.89 -2.13 -25.96
N HIS A 65 20.40 -0.94 -26.24
CA HIS A 65 19.98 0.31 -25.57
C HIS A 65 18.50 0.63 -25.85
N ALA A 66 18.03 0.43 -27.08
CA ALA A 66 16.62 0.71 -27.43
C ALA A 66 15.65 -0.20 -26.65
N SER A 67 15.98 -1.48 -26.54
CA SER A 67 15.18 -2.46 -25.78
C SER A 67 15.21 -2.16 -24.28
N LEU A 68 16.38 -1.81 -23.72
CA LEU A 68 16.52 -1.45 -22.31
C LEU A 68 15.77 -0.15 -21.97
N LEU A 69 15.84 0.87 -22.82
CA LEU A 69 15.08 2.10 -22.65
C LEU A 69 13.57 1.83 -22.63
N THR A 70 13.11 0.93 -23.49
CA THR A 70 11.71 0.50 -23.49
C THR A 70 11.36 -0.22 -22.18
N GLY A 71 12.24 -1.10 -21.70
CA GLY A 71 12.10 -1.77 -20.39
C GLY A 71 12.02 -0.79 -19.22
N TRP A 72 12.93 0.19 -19.16
CA TRP A 72 12.92 1.25 -18.14
C TRP A 72 11.65 2.10 -18.19
N LYS A 73 11.19 2.48 -19.39
CA LYS A 73 9.93 3.22 -19.55
C LYS A 73 8.73 2.41 -19.06
N LEU A 74 8.67 1.12 -19.40
CA LEU A 74 7.60 0.24 -18.95
C LEU A 74 7.63 0.08 -17.42
N LEU A 75 8.80 -0.15 -16.84
CA LEU A 75 8.98 -0.27 -15.38
C LEU A 75 8.59 1.02 -14.67
N TYR A 76 9.02 2.18 -15.18
CA TYR A 76 8.63 3.49 -14.67
C TYR A 76 7.12 3.68 -14.68
N TRP A 77 6.46 3.50 -15.83
CA TRP A 77 5.00 3.71 -15.93
C TRP A 77 4.20 2.69 -15.11
N LEU A 78 4.65 1.43 -15.08
CA LEU A 78 4.04 0.38 -14.26
C LEU A 78 4.10 0.75 -12.78
N THR A 79 5.29 1.05 -12.27
CA THR A 79 5.47 1.45 -10.86
C THR A 79 4.74 2.74 -10.53
N PHE A 80 4.73 3.72 -11.44
CA PHE A 80 4.01 4.97 -11.26
C PHE A 80 2.50 4.75 -11.09
N ILE A 81 1.86 4.00 -12.00
CA ILE A 81 0.43 3.70 -11.91
C ILE A 81 0.12 2.87 -10.66
N LEU A 82 1.00 1.94 -10.31
CA LEU A 82 0.83 1.08 -9.16
C LEU A 82 0.89 1.88 -7.85
N SER A 83 1.86 2.77 -7.70
CA SER A 83 2.03 3.61 -6.52
C SER A 83 0.97 4.71 -6.38
N TRP A 84 0.58 5.37 -7.47
CA TRP A 84 -0.32 6.53 -7.41
C TRP A 84 -1.80 6.20 -7.59
N VAL A 85 -2.13 5.04 -8.16
CA VAL A 85 -3.52 4.67 -8.45
C VAL A 85 -3.90 3.37 -7.75
N ILE A 86 -3.24 2.27 -8.11
CA ILE A 86 -3.71 0.94 -7.73
C ILE A 86 -3.55 0.68 -6.23
N LEU A 87 -2.36 0.91 -5.66
CA LEU A 87 -2.09 0.64 -4.25
C LEU A 87 -2.93 1.53 -3.31
N PRO A 88 -3.08 2.84 -3.53
CA PRO A 88 -3.97 3.66 -2.70
C PRO A 88 -5.43 3.20 -2.75
N VAL A 89 -5.94 2.86 -3.95
CA VAL A 89 -7.30 2.30 -4.08
C VAL A 89 -7.42 0.99 -3.32
N LEU A 90 -6.40 0.13 -3.37
CA LEU A 90 -6.40 -1.16 -2.69
C LEU A 90 -6.38 -1.04 -1.16
N ILE A 91 -5.64 -0.05 -0.63
CA ILE A 91 -5.62 0.29 0.80
C ILE A 91 -7.03 0.69 1.25
N GLU A 92 -7.64 1.67 0.57
CA GLU A 92 -9.01 2.12 0.86
C GLU A 92 -10.04 1.01 0.68
N TYR A 93 -9.88 0.17 -0.34
CA TYR A 93 -10.76 -0.97 -0.60
C TYR A 93 -10.71 -1.98 0.55
N SER A 94 -9.52 -2.28 1.07
CA SER A 94 -9.34 -3.19 2.20
C SER A 94 -9.88 -2.63 3.51
N GLN A 95 -9.79 -1.31 3.70
CA GLN A 95 -10.29 -0.63 4.91
C GLN A 95 -11.80 -0.33 4.85
N SER A 96 -12.40 -0.33 3.65
CA SER A 96 -13.81 -0.03 3.49
C SER A 96 -14.72 -1.12 4.12
N GLY A 97 -15.65 -0.67 4.98
CA GLY A 97 -16.66 -1.51 5.62
C GLY A 97 -17.91 -1.79 4.77
N ALA A 98 -17.92 -1.45 3.48
CA ALA A 98 -19.11 -1.65 2.64
C ALA A 98 -19.38 -3.13 2.35
N PHE A 99 -20.63 -3.53 2.22
CA PHE A 99 -21.00 -4.97 2.16
C PHE A 99 -20.77 -5.62 0.79
N THR A 100 -20.74 -4.84 -0.30
CA THR A 100 -20.58 -5.36 -1.67
C THR A 100 -19.30 -4.86 -2.33
N PRO A 101 -18.62 -5.68 -3.17
CA PRO A 101 -17.34 -5.31 -3.78
C PRO A 101 -17.44 -4.08 -4.69
N GLN A 102 -18.58 -3.90 -5.37
CA GLN A 102 -18.84 -2.74 -6.22
C GLN A 102 -18.96 -1.44 -5.39
N GLN A 103 -19.66 -1.50 -4.25
CA GLN A 103 -19.77 -0.35 -3.35
C GLN A 103 -18.43 -0.03 -2.71
N LYS A 104 -17.66 -1.04 -2.31
CA LYS A 104 -16.29 -0.87 -1.79
C LYS A 104 -15.41 -0.13 -2.80
N LEU A 105 -15.38 -0.57 -4.06
CA LEU A 105 -14.55 0.05 -5.09
C LEU A 105 -14.97 1.50 -5.36
N ARG A 106 -16.28 1.76 -5.51
CA ARG A 106 -16.80 3.12 -5.74
C ARG A 106 -16.46 4.05 -4.57
N ALA A 107 -16.66 3.58 -3.34
CA ALA A 107 -16.34 4.35 -2.15
C ALA A 107 -14.84 4.67 -2.11
N SER A 108 -13.98 3.66 -2.31
CA SER A 108 -12.52 3.80 -2.29
C SER A 108 -12.02 4.84 -3.31
N VAL A 109 -12.53 4.78 -4.54
CA VAL A 109 -12.19 5.74 -5.59
C VAL A 109 -12.69 7.15 -5.24
N GLN A 110 -13.89 7.29 -4.67
CA GLN A 110 -14.42 8.60 -4.26
C GLN A 110 -13.59 9.21 -3.13
N TYR A 111 -13.17 8.42 -2.13
CA TYR A 111 -12.28 8.86 -1.06
C TYR A 111 -10.94 9.32 -1.62
N LEU A 112 -10.33 8.52 -2.50
CA LEU A 112 -9.05 8.86 -3.11
C LEU A 112 -9.14 10.12 -3.99
N LEU A 113 -10.20 10.25 -4.78
CA LEU A 113 -10.41 11.40 -5.65
C LEU A 113 -10.61 12.68 -4.82
N ARG A 114 -11.33 12.61 -3.69
CA ARG A 114 -11.44 13.73 -2.75
C ARG A 114 -10.09 14.07 -2.13
N HIS A 115 -9.31 13.08 -1.72
CA HIS A 115 -7.97 13.28 -1.16
C HIS A 115 -7.05 13.99 -2.17
N TYR A 116 -7.01 13.51 -3.42
CA TYR A 116 -6.23 14.14 -4.48
C TYR A 116 -6.77 15.51 -4.89
N ALA A 117 -8.08 15.75 -4.86
CA ALA A 117 -8.64 17.07 -5.13
C ALA A 117 -8.18 18.11 -4.10
N VAL A 118 -8.15 17.75 -2.80
CA VAL A 118 -7.66 18.64 -1.74
C VAL A 118 -6.16 18.91 -1.90
N LEU A 119 -5.36 17.88 -2.18
CA LEU A 119 -3.92 18.03 -2.44
C LEU A 119 -3.65 18.92 -3.66
N LEU A 120 -4.39 18.71 -4.74
CA LEU A 120 -4.26 19.51 -5.96
C LEU A 120 -4.65 20.97 -5.71
N ALA A 121 -5.77 21.21 -5.02
CA ALA A 121 -6.21 22.57 -4.68
C ALA A 121 -5.16 23.29 -3.83
N THR A 122 -4.61 22.61 -2.81
CA THR A 122 -3.55 23.16 -1.97
C THR A 122 -2.28 23.45 -2.77
N GLY A 123 -1.89 22.52 -3.66
CA GLY A 123 -0.76 22.70 -4.55
C GLY A 123 -0.94 23.90 -5.48
N VAL A 124 -2.09 24.02 -6.14
CA VAL A 124 -2.41 25.14 -7.03
C VAL A 124 -2.41 26.48 -6.28
N ALA A 125 -2.96 26.52 -5.06
CA ALA A 125 -2.92 27.72 -4.23
C ALA A 125 -1.48 28.14 -3.90
N LEU A 126 -0.62 27.20 -3.49
CA LEU A 126 0.79 27.45 -3.22
C LEU A 126 1.55 27.92 -4.48
N LEU A 127 1.29 27.28 -5.62
CA LEU A 127 1.88 27.65 -6.90
C LEU A 127 1.47 29.07 -7.32
N THR A 128 0.19 29.42 -7.16
CA THR A 128 -0.33 30.76 -7.48
C THR A 128 0.33 31.81 -6.57
N TYR A 129 0.48 31.51 -5.28
CA TYR A 129 1.18 32.39 -4.34
C TYR A 129 2.62 32.66 -4.78
N LEU A 130 3.39 31.62 -5.13
CA LEU A 130 4.78 31.75 -5.60
C LEU A 130 4.91 32.59 -6.88
N VAL A 131 3.97 32.44 -7.82
CA VAL A 131 4.01 33.20 -9.08
C VAL A 131 3.69 34.68 -8.84
N VAL A 132 2.73 34.98 -7.96
CA VAL A 132 2.27 36.36 -7.70
C VAL A 132 3.24 37.14 -6.83
N VAL A 133 3.78 36.51 -5.78
CA VAL A 133 4.61 37.19 -4.76
C VAL A 133 6.08 37.21 -5.15
N ASP A 134 6.62 36.08 -5.63
CA ASP A 134 8.05 35.93 -5.90
C ASP A 134 8.41 36.10 -7.39
N HIS A 135 7.42 36.43 -8.25
CA HIS A 135 7.58 36.59 -9.71
C HIS A 135 8.30 35.41 -10.38
N PHE A 136 8.04 34.19 -9.91
CA PHE A 136 8.70 32.99 -10.43
C PHE A 136 8.37 32.75 -11.90
N THR A 137 9.40 32.44 -12.69
CA THR A 137 9.23 31.93 -14.06
C THR A 137 8.72 30.49 -14.03
N LEU A 138 7.94 30.09 -15.03
CA LEU A 138 7.41 28.72 -15.15
C LEU A 138 8.54 27.66 -15.18
N SER A 139 9.69 27.99 -15.76
CA SER A 139 10.87 27.12 -15.76
C SER A 139 11.46 26.95 -14.37
N GLY A 140 11.54 28.02 -13.58
CA GLY A 140 11.98 27.97 -12.18
C GLY A 140 11.06 27.10 -11.31
N LEU A 141 9.75 27.17 -11.57
CA LEU A 141 8.75 26.37 -10.86
C LEU A 141 8.87 24.88 -11.14
N VAL A 142 9.06 24.50 -12.41
CA VAL A 142 9.31 23.11 -12.80
C VAL A 142 10.62 22.61 -12.20
N GLY A 143 11.67 23.45 -12.20
CA GLY A 143 12.93 23.15 -11.52
C GLY A 143 12.75 22.88 -10.02
N LEU A 144 12.04 23.75 -9.32
CA LEU A 144 11.73 23.62 -7.90
C LEU A 144 10.95 22.31 -7.63
N ALA A 145 9.92 22.02 -8.42
CA ALA A 145 9.14 20.79 -8.29
C ALA A 145 9.99 19.53 -8.49
N MET A 146 10.91 19.53 -9.47
CA MET A 146 11.85 18.43 -9.69
C MET A 146 12.80 18.27 -8.49
N THR A 147 13.36 19.36 -7.97
CA THR A 147 14.25 19.30 -6.79
C THR A 147 13.49 18.82 -5.55
N LEU A 148 12.29 19.34 -5.28
CA LEU A 148 11.47 18.89 -4.15
C LEU A 148 11.12 17.40 -4.27
N SER A 149 10.69 16.95 -5.45
CA SER A 149 10.40 15.52 -5.68
C SER A 149 11.62 14.64 -5.43
N ASN A 150 12.82 15.08 -5.84
CA ASN A 150 14.05 14.34 -5.60
C ASN A 150 14.44 14.33 -4.11
N THR A 151 14.35 15.47 -3.43
CA THR A 151 14.64 15.57 -1.98
C THR A 151 13.69 14.71 -1.15
N TYR A 152 12.41 14.66 -1.50
CA TYR A 152 11.43 13.78 -0.85
C TYR A 152 11.83 12.30 -0.98
N GLY A 153 12.19 11.86 -2.19
CA GLY A 153 12.63 10.49 -2.44
C GLY A 153 13.93 10.14 -1.68
N LEU A 154 14.90 11.04 -1.69
CA LEU A 154 16.16 10.87 -0.96
C LEU A 154 15.95 10.82 0.56
N LEU A 155 15.04 11.64 1.10
CA LEU A 155 14.72 11.65 2.52
C LEU A 155 14.12 10.30 2.95
N TRP A 156 13.19 9.76 2.16
CA TRP A 156 12.65 8.41 2.38
C TRP A 156 13.74 7.33 2.28
N LEU A 157 14.61 7.42 1.28
CA LEU A 157 15.70 6.47 1.09
C LEU A 157 16.65 6.49 2.30
N ILE A 158 17.07 7.65 2.77
CA ILE A 158 17.97 7.79 3.93
C ILE A 158 17.32 7.18 5.19
N GLY A 159 16.05 7.52 5.46
CA GLY A 159 15.33 7.02 6.63
C GLY A 159 15.16 5.50 6.62
N LEU A 160 14.68 4.95 5.50
CA LEU A 160 14.42 3.52 5.36
C LEU A 160 15.71 2.69 5.29
N LEU A 161 16.71 3.15 4.53
CA LEU A 161 18.00 2.47 4.41
C LEU A 161 18.74 2.44 5.74
N GLY A 162 18.76 3.57 6.47
CA GLY A 162 19.39 3.65 7.79
C GLY A 162 18.75 2.67 8.77
N PHE A 163 17.42 2.60 8.80
CA PHE A 163 16.72 1.62 9.62
C PHE A 163 17.03 0.18 9.21
N GLY A 164 16.99 -0.12 7.91
CA GLY A 164 17.24 -1.46 7.36
C GLY A 164 18.65 -1.96 7.66
N LEU A 165 19.67 -1.13 7.44
CA LEU A 165 21.07 -1.50 7.62
C LEU A 165 21.43 -1.84 9.08
N VAL A 166 20.77 -1.20 10.06
CA VAL A 166 21.03 -1.44 11.49
C VAL A 166 20.10 -2.51 12.08
N ASN A 167 18.81 -2.43 11.80
CA ASN A 167 17.85 -3.32 12.47
C ASN A 167 17.85 -4.73 11.90
N VAL A 168 18.17 -4.94 10.62
CA VAL A 168 18.22 -6.29 10.05
C VAL A 168 19.36 -7.12 10.67
N PRO A 169 20.63 -6.66 10.70
CA PRO A 169 21.69 -7.42 11.39
C PRO A 169 21.42 -7.58 12.88
N ARG A 170 20.87 -6.54 13.52
CA ARG A 170 20.54 -6.59 14.95
C ARG A 170 19.41 -7.57 15.25
N SER A 171 18.43 -7.72 14.36
CA SER A 171 17.36 -8.71 14.53
C SER A 171 17.91 -10.13 14.39
N VAL A 172 18.78 -10.36 13.40
CA VAL A 172 19.47 -11.65 13.22
C VAL A 172 20.32 -11.99 14.44
N TRP A 173 21.12 -11.04 14.94
CA TRP A 173 21.95 -11.22 16.14
C TRP A 173 21.10 -11.55 17.38
N ARG A 174 19.99 -10.84 17.59
CA ARG A 174 19.09 -11.11 18.72
C ARG A 174 18.43 -12.48 18.61
N SER A 175 18.09 -12.91 17.40
CA SER A 175 17.48 -14.22 17.13
C SER A 175 18.47 -15.39 17.24
N ALA A 176 19.77 -15.12 17.34
CA ALA A 176 20.79 -16.17 17.50
C ALA A 176 20.77 -16.84 18.89
N SER A 177 20.14 -16.22 19.90
CA SER A 177 20.04 -16.77 21.26
C SER A 177 18.62 -17.33 21.53
N PRO A 178 18.44 -18.67 21.58
CA PRO A 178 17.12 -19.27 21.72
C PRO A 178 16.40 -18.89 23.02
N HIS A 179 17.15 -18.78 24.13
CA HIS A 179 16.58 -18.45 25.44
C HIS A 179 15.97 -17.04 25.48
N ASP A 180 16.69 -16.04 24.96
CA ASP A 180 16.18 -14.67 24.89
C ASP A 180 15.06 -14.53 23.87
N GLN A 181 15.13 -15.27 22.75
CA GLN A 181 14.06 -15.31 21.78
C GLN A 181 12.78 -15.89 22.39
N LEU A 182 12.88 -17.00 23.13
CA LEU A 182 11.76 -17.64 23.80
C LEU A 182 11.10 -16.70 24.82
N ARG A 183 11.90 -16.02 25.65
CA ARG A 183 11.40 -15.02 26.61
C ARG A 183 10.62 -13.90 25.91
N ARG A 184 11.15 -13.35 24.80
CA ARG A 184 10.45 -12.31 24.01
C ARG A 184 9.14 -12.82 23.42
N ILE A 185 9.12 -14.06 22.92
CA ILE A 185 7.91 -14.68 22.37
C ILE A 185 6.87 -14.86 23.46
N TYR A 186 7.24 -15.34 24.66
CA TYR A 186 6.30 -15.46 25.78
C TYR A 186 5.68 -14.12 26.18
N PHE A 187 6.49 -13.06 26.31
CA PHE A 187 5.97 -11.73 26.60
C PHE A 187 5.02 -11.22 25.49
N ARG A 188 5.40 -11.42 24.23
CA ARG A 188 4.56 -11.03 23.09
C ARG A 188 3.27 -11.84 23.01
N ALA A 189 3.31 -13.13 23.38
CA ALA A 189 2.15 -13.99 23.38
C ALA A 189 1.10 -13.53 24.40
N ILE A 190 1.53 -13.04 25.57
CA ILE A 190 0.64 -12.43 26.57
C ILE A 190 -0.02 -11.18 25.99
N GLN A 191 0.76 -10.27 25.40
CA GLN A 191 0.22 -9.04 24.78
C GLN A 191 -0.81 -9.35 23.68
N ILE A 192 -0.47 -10.28 22.77
CA ILE A 192 -1.40 -10.68 21.70
C ILE A 192 -2.66 -11.34 22.29
N HIS A 193 -2.53 -12.07 23.40
CA HIS A 193 -3.69 -12.64 24.08
C HIS A 193 -4.59 -11.55 24.65
N ASP A 194 -4.01 -10.55 25.30
CA ASP A 194 -4.75 -9.41 25.87
C ASP A 194 -5.45 -8.62 24.75
N ASP A 195 -4.74 -8.28 23.67
CA ASP A 195 -5.31 -7.60 22.48
C ASP A 195 -6.46 -8.41 21.87
N ARG A 196 -6.33 -9.74 21.82
CA ARG A 196 -7.39 -10.63 21.32
C ARG A 196 -8.62 -10.61 22.23
N VAL A 197 -8.41 -10.61 23.54
CA VAL A 197 -9.50 -10.56 24.53
C VAL A 197 -10.23 -9.22 24.43
N GLU A 198 -9.52 -8.10 24.31
CA GLU A 198 -10.10 -6.77 24.08
C GLU A 198 -10.92 -6.70 22.78
N ALA A 199 -10.37 -7.24 21.69
CA ALA A 199 -11.08 -7.31 20.41
C ALA A 199 -12.34 -8.19 20.51
N MET A 200 -12.30 -9.26 21.30
CA MET A 200 -13.46 -10.11 21.55
C MET A 200 -14.56 -9.36 22.31
N PHE A 201 -14.21 -8.58 23.35
CA PHE A 201 -15.17 -7.74 24.05
C PHE A 201 -15.81 -6.70 23.13
N THR A 202 -15.00 -6.01 22.33
CA THR A 202 -15.49 -5.03 21.34
C THR A 202 -16.47 -5.68 20.36
N TYR A 203 -16.17 -6.91 19.92
CA TYR A 203 -17.06 -7.67 19.05
C TYR A 203 -18.38 -8.01 19.74
N GLU A 204 -18.35 -8.48 20.98
CA GLU A 204 -19.55 -8.79 21.77
C GLU A 204 -20.44 -7.56 21.99
N ASP A 205 -19.83 -6.40 22.28
CA ASP A 205 -20.55 -5.13 22.42
C ASP A 205 -21.27 -4.73 21.12
N VAL A 206 -20.58 -4.81 19.97
CA VAL A 206 -21.19 -4.52 18.67
C VAL A 206 -22.33 -5.50 18.34
N VAL A 207 -22.16 -6.78 18.63
CA VAL A 207 -23.21 -7.80 18.44
C VAL A 207 -24.43 -7.47 19.29
N ARG A 208 -24.23 -7.07 20.54
CA ARG A 208 -25.30 -6.67 21.44
C ARG A 208 -26.04 -5.44 20.93
N ASP A 209 -25.33 -4.42 20.48
CA ASP A 209 -25.93 -3.20 19.91
C ASP A 209 -26.80 -3.50 18.68
N VAL A 210 -26.32 -4.39 17.81
CA VAL A 210 -27.09 -4.85 16.63
C VAL A 210 -28.34 -5.61 17.06
N GLN A 211 -28.23 -6.54 18.02
CA GLN A 211 -29.38 -7.29 18.53
C GLN A 211 -30.42 -6.38 19.19
N ASP A 212 -29.99 -5.41 19.99
CA ASP A 212 -30.89 -4.46 20.64
C ASP A 212 -31.56 -3.53 19.61
N THR A 213 -30.86 -3.16 18.54
CA THR A 213 -31.46 -2.42 17.42
C THR A 213 -32.53 -3.24 16.68
N VAL A 214 -32.26 -4.51 16.41
CA VAL A 214 -33.23 -5.44 15.81
C VAL A 214 -34.46 -5.64 16.70
N ARG A 215 -34.26 -5.80 18.02
CA ARG A 215 -35.37 -5.90 18.98
C ARG A 215 -36.24 -4.64 19.00
N ARG A 216 -35.63 -3.46 18.98
CA ARG A 216 -36.36 -2.18 18.89
C ARG A 216 -37.16 -2.08 17.59
N PHE A 217 -36.59 -2.51 16.48
CA PHE A 217 -37.28 -2.52 15.18
C PHE A 217 -38.52 -3.42 15.21
N HIS A 218 -38.41 -4.65 15.73
CA HIS A 218 -39.55 -5.56 15.87
C HIS A 218 -40.62 -5.03 16.83
N ALA A 219 -40.24 -4.39 17.93
CA ALA A 219 -41.20 -3.78 18.86
C ALA A 219 -42.00 -2.65 18.18
N VAL A 220 -41.33 -1.82 17.37
CA VAL A 220 -41.98 -0.75 16.58
C VAL A 220 -42.92 -1.35 15.53
N GLU A 221 -42.48 -2.39 14.80
CA GLU A 221 -43.32 -3.08 13.81
C GLU A 221 -44.60 -3.67 14.43
N GLN A 222 -44.47 -4.37 15.57
CA GLN A 222 -45.60 -4.91 16.32
C GLN A 222 -46.56 -3.81 16.78
N SER A 223 -46.04 -2.69 17.29
CA SER A 223 -46.88 -1.55 17.71
C SER A 223 -47.59 -0.87 16.54
N THR A 224 -46.98 -0.86 15.34
CA THR A 224 -47.55 -0.26 14.13
C THR A 224 -48.69 -1.12 13.58
N ILE A 225 -48.55 -2.45 13.58
CA ILE A 225 -49.60 -3.38 13.14
C ILE A 225 -50.86 -3.23 14.02
N ILE A 226 -50.71 -2.97 15.32
CA ILE A 226 -51.84 -2.77 16.25
C ILE A 226 -52.59 -1.45 15.99
N LEU A 227 -51.94 -0.44 15.37
CA LEU A 227 -52.57 0.85 15.04
C LEU A 227 -53.26 0.87 13.67
N THR A 228 -53.09 -0.17 12.84
CA THR A 228 -53.68 -0.25 11.49
C THR A 228 -54.95 -1.15 11.32
N PRO A 229 -55.63 -1.70 12.36
CA PRO A 229 -56.82 -2.51 12.14
C PRO A 229 -58.08 -1.68 11.79
N ASP A 230 -58.07 -0.36 12.03
CA ASP A 230 -59.25 0.51 11.82
C ASP A 230 -59.34 1.17 10.42
N VAL A 231 -58.45 0.80 9.49
CA VAL A 231 -58.46 1.31 8.09
C VAL A 231 -58.80 0.25 7.04
N GLN A 232 -59.31 -0.91 7.46
CA GLN A 232 -59.89 -1.93 6.58
C GLN A 232 -61.42 -1.87 6.56
N HIS A 233 -61.99 -0.81 5.96
CA HIS A 233 -63.38 -0.79 5.49
C HIS A 233 -63.45 -0.14 4.11
#